data_AF-A0A5C6AFZ8-F1
#
_entry.id   AF-A0A5C6AFZ8-F1
#
_cell.length_a   1.000
_cell.length_b   1.000
_cell.length_c   1.000
_cell.angle_alpha   90.00
_cell.angle_beta   90.00
_cell.angle_gamma   90.00
#
_symmetry.space_group_name_H-M   'P 1'
#
loop_
_entity.id
_entity.type
_entity.pdbx_description
1 polymer ?
#
loop_
_entity_poly.entity_id
_entity_poly.type
_entity_poly.pdbx_seq_one_letter_code
_entity_poly.pdbx_strand_id
1 'polypeptide(L)'
;MFFPIGLGEAKGDEGIEILDASFDAGVGELRIKSYGEETKSYLKQITASAKHVPVDTLAFWDLHTHQFFKLVPDFSSVSTLEFRRCELTDLSTLLNRKSIAKTLNRVYFVDSRIEGDLLVSSEHANRLKFLSLSGCELSERAFQSLRKTRVAYFYCAHTDLDATQLTDIAKSQNILEATVQVTQLSTDQLKLFAEMKHLKKLTVVTNQNSEQIHSTLSSLRPDIDLSFRKPLGKTTP
;
A
#
# COMPACT_ATOMS: atom_id res chain seq x y z
N MET A 1 9.77 -28.40 10.42
CA MET A 1 8.93 -29.43 9.77
C MET A 1 8.21 -28.72 8.64
N PHE A 2 8.59 -28.99 7.39
CA PHE A 2 7.98 -28.37 6.20
C PHE A 2 6.67 -29.12 5.90
N PHE A 3 5.56 -28.40 5.80
CA PHE A 3 4.35 -28.92 5.18
C PHE A 3 4.21 -28.24 3.82
N PRO A 4 4.78 -28.81 2.74
CA PRO A 4 4.32 -28.42 1.42
C PRO A 4 2.86 -28.87 1.34
N ILE A 5 1.92 -27.94 1.46
CA ILE A 5 0.60 -28.20 0.90
C ILE A 5 0.82 -28.08 -0.60
N GLY A 6 1.21 -29.20 -1.22
CA GLY A 6 1.25 -29.34 -2.67
C GLY A 6 -0.17 -29.18 -3.19
N LEU A 7 -0.56 -27.95 -3.49
CA LEU A 7 -1.74 -27.69 -4.30
C LEU A 7 -1.28 -27.94 -5.73
N GLY A 8 -1.79 -29.04 -6.30
CA GLY A 8 -1.36 -29.51 -7.61
C GLY A 8 -1.44 -28.42 -8.66
N GLU A 9 -0.53 -28.48 -9.64
CA GLU A 9 -0.62 -27.69 -10.87
C GLU A 9 -1.92 -28.07 -11.60
N ALA A 10 -3.01 -27.37 -11.30
CA ALA A 10 -4.21 -27.41 -12.10
C ALA A 10 -3.97 -26.54 -13.34
N LYS A 11 -3.52 -27.17 -14.43
CA LYS A 11 -3.63 -26.57 -15.76
C LYS A 11 -5.11 -26.48 -16.13
N GLY A 12 -5.70 -25.32 -15.88
CA GLY A 12 -7.06 -24.97 -16.30
C GLY A 12 -7.16 -23.46 -16.36
N ASP A 13 -7.64 -22.95 -17.49
CA ASP A 13 -8.02 -21.55 -17.62
C ASP A 13 -9.04 -21.21 -16.53
N GLU A 14 -8.73 -20.21 -15.70
CA GLU A 14 -9.56 -19.68 -14.61
C GLU A 14 -9.66 -20.52 -13.32
N GLY A 15 -8.59 -20.57 -12.52
CA GLY A 15 -8.61 -21.04 -11.13
C GLY A 15 -7.72 -20.22 -10.19
N ILE A 16 -8.06 -20.18 -8.89
CA ILE A 16 -7.18 -19.62 -7.85
C ILE A 16 -5.90 -20.45 -7.75
N GLU A 17 -4.77 -19.79 -7.82
CA GLU A 17 -3.47 -20.35 -7.49
C GLU A 17 -3.01 -19.80 -6.14
N ILE A 18 -2.93 -20.66 -5.12
CA ILE A 18 -2.21 -20.34 -3.88
C ILE A 18 -0.73 -20.59 -4.19
N LEU A 19 -0.04 -19.51 -4.55
CA LEU A 19 1.32 -19.58 -5.07
C LEU A 19 2.33 -20.09 -4.04
N ASP A 20 2.12 -19.75 -2.76
CA ASP A 20 3.00 -20.16 -1.66
C ASP A 20 2.28 -19.96 -0.31
N ALA A 21 2.52 -20.88 0.62
CA ALA A 21 2.24 -20.73 2.04
C ALA A 21 3.55 -21.04 2.77
N SER A 22 4.45 -20.06 2.80
CA SER A 22 5.73 -20.22 3.47
C SER A 22 5.54 -19.95 4.96
N PHE A 23 5.82 -20.95 5.78
CA PHE A 23 5.77 -20.84 7.24
C PHE A 23 7.21 -20.90 7.77
N ASP A 24 7.84 -19.74 7.89
CA ASP A 24 9.14 -19.64 8.55
C ASP A 24 8.93 -19.25 10.02
N ALA A 25 9.60 -19.95 10.93
CA ALA A 25 9.50 -19.74 12.39
C ALA A 25 8.07 -19.67 12.99
N GLY A 26 7.06 -20.25 12.31
CA GLY A 26 5.67 -20.23 12.77
C GLY A 26 4.85 -19.00 12.32
N VAL A 27 5.37 -18.21 11.38
CA VAL A 27 4.69 -17.05 10.77
C VAL A 27 4.49 -17.30 9.28
N GLY A 28 3.25 -17.20 8.79
CA GLY A 28 2.89 -17.50 7.40
C GLY A 28 2.74 -16.25 6.52
N GLU A 29 3.18 -16.35 5.25
CA GLU A 29 2.67 -15.53 4.15
C GLU A 29 1.56 -16.29 3.42
N LEU A 30 0.44 -15.64 3.11
CA LEU A 30 -0.62 -16.20 2.27
C LEU A 30 -0.76 -15.39 0.98
N ARG A 31 -0.46 -16.00 -0.16
CA ARG A 31 -0.63 -15.40 -1.50
C ARG A 31 -1.92 -15.89 -2.14
N ILE A 32 -2.75 -14.96 -2.59
CA ILE A 32 -4.04 -15.24 -3.21
C ILE A 32 -4.09 -14.59 -4.59
N LYS A 33 -4.21 -15.41 -5.64
CA LYS A 33 -4.53 -14.97 -7.01
C LYS A 33 -6.01 -15.27 -7.29
N SER A 34 -6.78 -14.33 -7.86
CA SER A 34 -8.21 -14.58 -8.11
C SER A 34 -8.50 -14.99 -9.56
N TYR A 35 -9.16 -16.13 -9.77
CA TYR A 35 -9.99 -16.42 -10.95
C TYR A 35 -11.16 -17.37 -10.56
N GLY A 36 -12.40 -16.99 -10.87
CA GLY A 36 -13.56 -17.90 -10.90
C GLY A 36 -14.29 -18.28 -9.58
N GLU A 37 -15.44 -18.95 -9.73
CA GLU A 37 -16.38 -19.38 -8.66
C GLU A 37 -15.80 -20.42 -7.67
N GLU A 38 -14.75 -21.17 -8.05
CA GLU A 38 -14.10 -22.20 -7.22
C GLU A 38 -13.39 -21.64 -5.98
N THR A 39 -13.15 -20.33 -5.97
CA THR A 39 -12.62 -19.51 -4.89
C THR A 39 -13.21 -19.83 -3.50
N LYS A 40 -14.52 -20.07 -3.42
CA LYS A 40 -15.24 -20.21 -2.14
C LYS A 40 -14.84 -21.48 -1.38
N SER A 41 -14.42 -22.55 -2.06
CA SER A 41 -14.08 -23.83 -1.43
C SER A 41 -12.74 -23.76 -0.69
N TYR A 42 -11.73 -23.16 -1.32
CA TYR A 42 -10.40 -22.98 -0.72
C TYR A 42 -10.42 -22.01 0.46
N LEU A 43 -11.16 -20.90 0.37
CA LEU A 43 -11.29 -19.97 1.49
C LEU A 43 -11.92 -20.61 2.72
N LYS A 44 -12.82 -21.61 2.57
CA LYS A 44 -13.34 -22.39 3.71
C LYS A 44 -12.27 -23.23 4.39
N GLN A 45 -11.40 -23.88 3.61
CA GLN A 45 -10.28 -24.68 4.15
C GLN A 45 -9.25 -23.79 4.85
N ILE A 46 -8.93 -22.63 4.27
CA ILE A 46 -8.07 -21.63 4.88
C ILE A 46 -8.71 -21.08 6.16
N THR A 47 -10.01 -20.79 6.17
CA THR A 47 -10.73 -20.33 7.38
C THR A 47 -10.62 -21.33 8.54
N ALA A 48 -10.73 -22.63 8.25
CA ALA A 48 -10.58 -23.66 9.26
C ALA A 48 -9.15 -23.68 9.84
N SER A 49 -8.14 -23.46 9.00
CA SER A 49 -6.72 -23.51 9.36
C SER A 49 -6.20 -22.20 9.98
N ALA A 50 -6.77 -21.06 9.61
CA ALA A 50 -6.42 -19.71 10.07
C ALA A 50 -6.59 -19.51 11.58
N LYS A 51 -7.37 -20.37 12.24
CA LYS A 51 -7.53 -20.38 13.70
C LYS A 51 -6.28 -20.88 14.43
N HIS A 52 -5.44 -21.65 13.74
CA HIS A 52 -4.33 -22.37 14.35
C HIS A 52 -2.96 -21.88 13.89
N VAL A 53 -2.90 -21.16 12.77
CA VAL A 53 -1.64 -20.67 12.20
C VAL A 53 -1.72 -19.17 11.96
N PRO A 54 -0.82 -18.36 12.56
CA PRO A 54 -0.82 -16.93 12.33
C PRO A 54 -0.32 -16.60 10.92
N VAL A 55 -0.99 -15.65 10.29
CA VAL A 55 -0.65 -15.11 8.97
C VAL A 55 -0.21 -13.67 9.20
N ASP A 56 1.07 -13.38 9.02
CA ASP A 56 1.59 -12.02 9.20
C ASP A 56 1.39 -11.16 7.96
N THR A 57 1.61 -11.77 6.78
CA THR A 57 1.45 -11.10 5.49
C THR A 57 0.37 -11.78 4.67
N LEU A 58 -0.58 -10.97 4.20
CA LEU A 58 -1.61 -11.41 3.27
C LEU A 58 -1.46 -10.62 1.96
N ALA A 59 -1.11 -11.33 0.90
CA ALA A 59 -0.80 -10.77 -0.41
C ALA A 59 -1.85 -11.18 -1.44
N PHE A 60 -2.29 -10.21 -2.24
CA PHE A 60 -3.26 -10.39 -3.31
C PHE A 60 -2.60 -10.06 -4.64
N TRP A 61 -2.87 -10.90 -5.65
CA TRP A 61 -2.35 -10.75 -6.99
C TRP A 61 -3.49 -10.79 -8.01
N ASP A 62 -3.42 -9.92 -9.01
CA ASP A 62 -4.35 -9.93 -10.16
C ASP A 62 -5.83 -9.88 -9.72
N LEU A 63 -6.12 -9.07 -8.68
CA LEU A 63 -7.45 -8.95 -8.10
C LEU A 63 -8.22 -7.78 -8.72
N HIS A 64 -9.27 -8.08 -9.50
CA HIS A 64 -10.06 -7.08 -10.23
C HIS A 64 -11.45 -6.81 -9.62
N THR A 65 -11.71 -7.25 -8.37
CA THR A 65 -13.00 -7.04 -7.71
C THR A 65 -12.92 -6.93 -6.18
N HIS A 66 -13.57 -5.91 -5.61
CA HIS A 66 -13.70 -5.72 -4.16
C HIS A 66 -14.59 -6.74 -3.47
N GLN A 67 -15.51 -7.37 -4.22
CA GLN A 67 -16.42 -8.32 -3.62
C GLN A 67 -15.66 -9.51 -3.02
N PHE A 68 -14.48 -9.80 -3.57
CA PHE A 68 -13.56 -10.80 -3.04
C PHE A 68 -13.18 -10.55 -1.58
N PHE A 69 -13.00 -9.29 -1.17
CA PHE A 69 -12.68 -8.95 0.21
C PHE A 69 -13.76 -9.35 1.21
N LYS A 70 -14.99 -9.64 0.78
CA LYS A 70 -16.03 -10.20 1.66
C LYS A 70 -15.80 -11.69 1.97
N LEU A 71 -15.09 -12.38 1.09
CA LEU A 71 -14.82 -13.83 1.18
C LEU A 71 -13.53 -14.13 1.94
N VAL A 72 -12.60 -13.16 2.01
CA VAL A 72 -11.36 -13.30 2.78
C VAL A 72 -11.70 -13.66 4.24
N PRO A 73 -11.03 -14.65 4.86
CA PRO A 73 -11.23 -14.96 6.28
C PRO A 73 -10.79 -13.82 7.20
N ASP A 74 -11.28 -13.83 8.45
CA ASP A 74 -10.85 -12.84 9.45
C ASP A 74 -9.56 -13.32 10.13
N PHE A 75 -8.43 -12.73 9.75
CA PHE A 75 -7.11 -13.08 10.29
C PHE A 75 -6.67 -12.07 11.36
N SER A 76 -6.53 -12.53 12.60
CA SER A 76 -6.19 -11.69 13.75
C SER A 76 -4.69 -11.37 13.89
N SER A 77 -3.83 -11.93 13.04
CA SER A 77 -2.37 -11.78 13.09
C SER A 77 -1.79 -10.96 11.94
N VAL A 78 -2.60 -10.55 10.96
CA VAL A 78 -2.12 -9.85 9.77
C VAL A 78 -1.56 -8.50 10.16
N SER A 79 -0.25 -8.32 9.96
CA SER A 79 0.45 -7.06 10.16
C SER A 79 0.76 -6.35 8.84
N THR A 80 0.73 -7.09 7.73
CA THR A 80 1.07 -6.60 6.40
C THR A 80 0.03 -7.03 5.36
N LEU A 81 -0.45 -6.07 4.57
CA LEU A 81 -1.22 -6.34 3.34
C LEU A 81 -0.40 -5.95 2.13
N GLU A 82 -0.45 -6.78 1.09
CA GLU A 82 0.21 -6.51 -0.18
C GLU A 82 -0.75 -6.73 -1.34
N PHE A 83 -0.75 -5.81 -2.28
CA PHE A 83 -1.60 -5.86 -3.47
C PHE A 83 -0.73 -5.66 -4.70
N ARG A 84 -0.77 -6.63 -5.61
CA ARG A 84 0.03 -6.63 -6.84
C ARG A 84 -0.88 -6.77 -8.04
N ARG A 85 -0.83 -5.81 -8.97
CA ARG A 85 -1.66 -5.84 -10.19
C ARG A 85 -3.16 -5.96 -9.87
N CYS A 86 -3.60 -5.29 -8.81
CA CYS A 86 -4.99 -5.27 -8.38
C CYS A 86 -5.69 -3.99 -8.86
N GLU A 87 -7.01 -4.04 -9.02
CA GLU A 87 -7.87 -2.87 -9.25
C GLU A 87 -8.73 -2.63 -8.02
N LEU A 88 -8.54 -1.46 -7.39
CA LEU A 88 -9.08 -1.16 -6.08
C LEU A 88 -9.66 0.27 -5.96
N THR A 89 -10.93 0.44 -5.67
CA THR A 89 -11.58 1.66 -5.19
C THR A 89 -11.10 2.06 -3.80
N ASP A 90 -11.17 1.17 -2.80
CA ASP A 90 -10.75 1.44 -1.43
C ASP A 90 -10.42 0.16 -0.64
N LEU A 91 -9.80 0.33 0.54
CA LEU A 91 -9.53 -0.75 1.50
C LEU A 91 -10.57 -0.88 2.62
N SER A 92 -11.63 -0.08 2.63
CA SER A 92 -12.57 0.02 3.75
C SER A 92 -13.19 -1.34 4.12
N THR A 93 -13.48 -2.19 3.14
CA THR A 93 -14.04 -3.53 3.37
C THR A 93 -13.11 -4.42 4.19
N LEU A 94 -11.79 -4.33 3.99
CA LEU A 94 -10.80 -5.06 4.78
C LEU A 94 -10.51 -4.34 6.11
N LEU A 95 -10.34 -3.01 6.08
CA LEU A 95 -9.97 -2.22 7.25
C LEU A 95 -11.09 -2.07 8.28
N ASN A 96 -12.36 -2.26 7.90
CA ASN A 96 -13.47 -2.30 8.84
C ASN A 96 -13.55 -3.61 9.63
N ARG A 97 -12.74 -4.61 9.28
CA ARG A 97 -12.64 -5.85 10.05
C ARG A 97 -11.77 -5.61 11.27
N LYS A 98 -12.40 -5.70 12.45
CA LYS A 98 -11.74 -5.39 13.74
C LYS A 98 -10.47 -6.21 13.98
N SER A 99 -10.36 -7.43 13.46
CA SER A 99 -9.18 -8.26 13.67
C SER A 99 -7.97 -7.69 12.91
N ILE A 100 -8.12 -7.47 11.60
CA ILE A 100 -7.09 -6.93 10.71
C ILE A 100 -6.71 -5.51 11.16
N ALA A 101 -7.69 -4.65 11.43
CA ALA A 101 -7.44 -3.26 11.79
C ALA A 101 -6.60 -3.10 13.08
N LYS A 102 -6.70 -4.06 14.01
CA LYS A 102 -5.96 -4.06 15.28
C LYS A 102 -4.51 -4.50 15.14
N THR A 103 -4.11 -5.14 14.05
CA THR A 103 -2.75 -5.66 13.86
C THR A 103 -2.04 -5.07 12.66
N LEU A 104 -2.79 -4.59 11.66
CA LEU A 104 -2.26 -4.02 10.44
C LEU A 104 -1.35 -2.83 10.71
N ASN A 105 -0.12 -2.94 10.22
CA ASN A 105 0.95 -1.97 10.37
C ASN A 105 1.45 -1.48 9.01
N ARG A 106 1.41 -2.34 7.98
CA ARG A 106 1.97 -2.06 6.66
C ARG A 106 1.00 -2.40 5.55
N VAL A 107 0.95 -1.54 4.53
CA VAL A 107 0.22 -1.81 3.29
C VAL A 107 1.09 -1.46 2.10
N TYR A 108 1.18 -2.40 1.16
CA TYR A 108 1.95 -2.28 -0.07
C TYR A 108 1.05 -2.41 -1.29
N PHE A 109 1.24 -1.52 -2.27
CA PHE A 109 0.65 -1.60 -3.60
C PHE A 109 1.77 -1.59 -4.64
N VAL A 110 1.69 -2.54 -5.56
CA VAL A 110 2.64 -2.70 -6.66
C VAL A 110 1.85 -2.87 -7.94
N ASP A 111 2.15 -2.05 -8.95
CA ASP A 111 1.57 -2.13 -10.29
C ASP A 111 0.03 -2.21 -10.28
N SER A 112 -0.60 -1.54 -9.32
CA SER A 112 -2.05 -1.63 -9.05
C SER A 112 -2.77 -0.35 -9.44
N ARG A 113 -4.06 -0.43 -9.73
CA ARG A 113 -4.91 0.71 -10.03
C ARG A 113 -5.80 1.06 -8.85
N ILE A 114 -5.77 2.31 -8.40
CA ILE A 114 -6.53 2.82 -7.26
C ILE A 114 -7.53 3.88 -7.74
N GLU A 115 -8.82 3.54 -7.76
CA GLU A 115 -9.86 4.38 -8.39
C GLU A 115 -10.57 5.35 -7.44
N GLY A 116 -10.45 5.15 -6.12
CA GLY A 116 -11.11 5.96 -5.09
C GLY A 116 -10.15 6.46 -4.02
N ASP A 117 -10.68 6.90 -2.89
CA ASP A 117 -9.89 7.23 -1.70
C ASP A 117 -9.49 5.94 -0.99
N LEU A 118 -8.18 5.69 -0.92
CA LEU A 118 -7.62 4.41 -0.53
C LEU A 118 -8.01 4.01 0.91
N LEU A 119 -8.17 5.01 1.78
CA LEU A 119 -8.28 4.84 3.23
C LEU A 119 -9.62 5.37 3.78
N VAL A 120 -10.68 5.41 2.94
CA VAL A 120 -12.04 5.80 3.37
C VAL A 120 -12.45 5.03 4.63
N SER A 121 -13.01 5.75 5.60
CA SER A 121 -13.56 5.20 6.86
C SER A 121 -12.56 4.42 7.74
N SER A 122 -11.28 4.77 7.69
CA SER A 122 -10.23 4.07 8.41
C SER A 122 -10.04 4.48 9.88
N GLU A 123 -11.09 4.90 10.60
CA GLU A 123 -11.00 5.12 12.07
C GLU A 123 -10.41 3.92 12.81
N HIS A 124 -10.51 2.73 12.21
CA HIS A 124 -9.97 1.48 12.72
C HIS A 124 -8.49 1.24 12.35
N ALA A 125 -7.94 1.87 11.31
CA ALA A 125 -6.54 1.68 10.88
C ALA A 125 -5.54 2.50 11.71
N ASN A 126 -5.80 2.67 13.01
CA ASN A 126 -4.98 3.46 13.93
C ASN A 126 -3.56 2.92 14.10
N ARG A 127 -3.28 1.69 13.64
CA ARG A 127 -1.95 1.07 13.74
C ARG A 127 -1.18 1.05 12.44
N LEU A 128 -1.81 1.46 11.32
CA LEU A 128 -1.14 1.57 10.03
C LEU A 128 -0.07 2.66 10.12
N LYS A 129 1.20 2.27 9.99
CA LYS A 129 2.35 3.18 10.03
C LYS A 129 3.03 3.31 8.67
N PHE A 130 2.99 2.27 7.85
CA PHE A 130 3.68 2.21 6.57
C PHE A 130 2.67 2.07 5.43
N LEU A 131 2.73 3.00 4.49
CA LEU A 131 1.99 2.94 3.24
C LEU A 131 2.97 3.10 2.07
N SER A 132 2.99 2.09 1.20
CA SER A 132 3.87 2.06 0.03
C SER A 132 3.06 1.83 -1.23
N LEU A 133 3.29 2.66 -2.23
CA LEU A 133 2.73 2.56 -3.57
C LEU A 133 3.86 2.64 -4.59
N SER A 134 3.88 1.69 -5.52
CA SER A 134 4.89 1.59 -6.57
C SER A 134 4.24 1.20 -7.89
N GLY A 135 4.53 1.93 -8.97
CA GLY A 135 4.01 1.60 -10.30
C GLY A 135 2.48 1.70 -10.41
N CYS A 136 1.83 2.45 -9.53
CA CYS A 136 0.37 2.43 -9.41
C CYS A 136 -0.28 3.48 -10.32
N GLU A 137 -1.49 3.21 -10.78
CA GLU A 137 -2.37 4.21 -11.38
C GLU A 137 -3.30 4.75 -10.30
N LEU A 138 -3.26 6.06 -10.01
CA LEU A 138 -3.99 6.64 -8.89
C LEU A 138 -5.06 7.61 -9.36
N SER A 139 -6.25 7.53 -8.75
CA SER A 139 -7.27 8.57 -8.86
C SER A 139 -6.82 9.84 -8.14
N GLU A 140 -7.36 10.99 -8.55
CA GLU A 140 -7.09 12.29 -7.92
C GLU A 140 -7.40 12.28 -6.41
N ARG A 141 -8.32 11.40 -5.96
CA ARG A 141 -8.79 11.34 -4.57
C ARG A 141 -8.07 10.26 -3.73
N ALA A 142 -7.05 9.59 -4.27
CA ALA A 142 -6.40 8.45 -3.63
C ALA A 142 -5.95 8.67 -2.19
N PHE A 143 -5.59 9.92 -1.82
CA PHE A 143 -5.05 10.26 -0.49
C PHE A 143 -5.95 11.18 0.33
N GLN A 144 -7.21 11.39 -0.06
CA GLN A 144 -8.10 12.36 0.59
C GLN A 144 -8.27 12.11 2.10
N SER A 145 -8.31 10.85 2.52
CA SER A 145 -8.41 10.46 3.94
C SER A 145 -7.07 10.19 4.62
N LEU A 146 -5.92 10.36 3.96
CA LEU A 146 -4.60 10.07 4.54
C LEU A 146 -4.35 10.84 5.84
N ARG A 147 -4.81 12.09 5.93
CA ARG A 147 -4.72 12.94 7.13
C ARG A 147 -5.41 12.37 8.38
N LYS A 148 -6.35 11.43 8.19
CA LYS A 148 -7.09 10.78 9.29
C LYS A 148 -6.38 9.54 9.82
N THR A 149 -5.24 9.17 9.23
CA THR A 149 -4.50 7.96 9.56
C THR A 149 -3.27 8.26 10.41
N ARG A 150 -2.63 7.21 10.95
CA ARG A 150 -1.35 7.31 11.67
C ARG A 150 -0.15 6.91 10.83
N VAL A 151 -0.28 6.98 9.49
CA VAL A 151 0.82 6.70 8.58
C VAL A 151 1.97 7.65 8.89
N ALA A 152 3.10 7.05 9.26
CA ALA A 152 4.34 7.74 9.61
C ALA A 152 5.35 7.65 8.46
N TYR A 153 5.29 6.59 7.66
CA TYR A 153 6.19 6.33 6.55
C TYR A 153 5.37 6.18 5.28
N PHE A 154 5.53 7.13 4.38
CA PHE A 154 4.83 7.18 3.11
C PHE A 154 5.85 7.02 1.97
N TYR A 155 5.63 6.04 1.12
CA TYR A 155 6.44 5.81 -0.06
C TYR A 155 5.53 5.77 -1.28
N CYS A 156 5.71 6.71 -2.20
CA CYS A 156 5.06 6.69 -3.50
C CYS A 156 6.12 6.98 -4.56
N ALA A 157 6.61 5.93 -5.19
CA ALA A 157 7.57 6.02 -6.28
C ALA A 157 7.00 5.36 -7.53
N HIS A 158 7.60 5.65 -8.68
CA HIS A 158 7.18 5.08 -9.96
C HIS A 158 5.71 5.35 -10.29
N THR A 159 5.16 6.42 -9.70
CA THR A 159 3.76 6.84 -9.79
C THR A 159 3.79 8.35 -9.79
N ASP A 160 3.43 8.97 -10.92
CA ASP A 160 3.49 10.43 -11.03
C ASP A 160 2.31 11.05 -10.28
N LEU A 161 2.62 11.72 -9.16
CA LEU A 161 1.61 12.38 -8.33
C LEU A 161 1.19 13.72 -8.93
N ASP A 162 -0.12 13.98 -8.93
CA ASP A 162 -0.68 15.27 -9.30
C ASP A 162 -0.68 16.27 -8.12
N ALA A 163 -1.06 17.52 -8.42
CA ALA A 163 -1.05 18.59 -7.43
C ALA A 163 -2.06 18.40 -6.29
N THR A 164 -3.22 17.79 -6.58
CA THR A 164 -4.26 17.51 -5.59
C THR A 164 -3.78 16.44 -4.62
N GLN A 165 -3.19 15.36 -5.15
CA GLN A 165 -2.63 14.25 -4.38
C GLN A 165 -1.49 14.71 -3.46
N LEU A 166 -0.57 15.56 -3.95
CA LEU A 166 0.50 16.14 -3.13
C LEU A 166 -0.06 17.00 -1.99
N THR A 167 -1.09 17.79 -2.29
CA THR A 167 -1.77 18.61 -1.28
C THR A 167 -2.41 17.74 -0.20
N ASP A 168 -3.03 16.63 -0.57
CA ASP A 168 -3.63 15.70 0.38
C ASP A 168 -2.59 14.94 1.21
N ILE A 169 -1.43 14.61 0.63
CA ILE A 169 -0.29 14.06 1.38
C ILE A 169 0.22 15.08 2.40
N ALA A 170 0.41 16.34 1.99
CA ALA A 170 0.95 17.39 2.86
C ALA A 170 0.00 17.78 4.01
N LYS A 171 -1.31 17.55 3.86
CA LYS A 171 -2.27 17.68 4.98
C LYS A 171 -2.06 16.66 6.10
N SER A 172 -1.31 15.58 5.84
CA SER A 172 -1.06 14.53 6.84
C SER A 172 0.08 14.92 7.78
N GLN A 173 -0.28 15.41 8.97
CA GLN A 173 0.69 15.87 9.97
C GLN A 173 1.48 14.74 10.65
N ASN A 174 1.07 13.49 10.47
CA ASN A 174 1.68 12.32 11.15
C ASN A 174 2.89 11.74 10.39
N ILE A 175 3.09 12.12 9.13
CA ILE A 175 4.17 11.58 8.30
C ILE A 175 5.52 12.11 8.81
N LEU A 176 6.43 11.18 9.09
CA LEU A 176 7.81 11.41 9.47
C LEU A 176 8.74 11.37 8.26
N GLU A 177 8.50 10.44 7.35
CA GLU A 177 9.28 10.25 6.14
C GLU A 177 8.37 10.08 4.94
N ALA A 178 8.63 10.88 3.90
CA ALA A 178 7.89 10.83 2.65
C ALA A 178 8.86 10.61 1.47
N THR A 179 8.52 9.67 0.60
CA THR A 179 9.06 9.62 -0.76
C THR A 179 7.93 9.90 -1.74
N VAL A 180 8.11 10.86 -2.63
CA VAL A 180 7.12 11.26 -3.63
C VAL A 180 7.77 11.33 -5.01
N GLN A 181 7.11 10.80 -6.03
CA GLN A 181 7.49 11.00 -7.42
C GLN A 181 6.60 12.03 -8.09
N VAL A 182 7.23 13.04 -8.70
CA VAL A 182 6.55 14.18 -9.31
C VAL A 182 7.28 14.61 -10.57
N THR A 183 6.51 15.02 -11.58
CA THR A 183 7.06 15.66 -12.78
C THR A 183 7.61 17.05 -12.44
N GLN A 184 6.85 17.83 -11.68
CA GLN A 184 7.23 19.14 -11.19
C GLN A 184 6.65 19.38 -9.79
N LEU A 185 7.45 20.00 -8.91
CA LEU A 185 7.02 20.43 -7.60
C LEU A 185 7.00 21.96 -7.56
N SER A 186 5.85 22.57 -7.28
CA SER A 186 5.72 24.03 -7.19
C SER A 186 6.22 24.56 -5.84
N THR A 187 6.54 25.85 -5.79
CA THR A 187 6.91 26.54 -4.54
C THR A 187 5.80 26.43 -3.49
N ASP A 188 4.54 26.46 -3.89
CA ASP A 188 3.42 26.36 -2.94
C ASP A 188 3.26 24.94 -2.39
N GLN A 189 3.50 23.91 -3.20
CA GLN A 189 3.56 22.53 -2.71
C GLN A 189 4.72 22.32 -1.73
N LEU A 190 5.87 22.94 -2.00
CA LEU A 190 7.01 22.92 -1.08
C LEU A 190 6.69 23.57 0.27
N LYS A 191 5.95 24.68 0.27
CA LYS A 191 5.46 25.29 1.51
C LYS A 191 4.55 24.34 2.28
N LEU A 192 3.65 23.63 1.60
CA LEU A 192 2.79 22.64 2.25
C LEU A 192 3.60 21.51 2.91
N PHE A 193 4.64 20.98 2.24
CA PHE A 193 5.54 20.01 2.86
C PHE A 193 6.31 20.60 4.05
N ALA A 194 6.73 21.87 3.96
CA ALA A 194 7.39 22.58 5.04
C ALA A 194 6.50 22.77 6.29
N GLU A 195 5.19 22.87 6.10
CA GLU A 195 4.19 22.97 7.18
C GLU A 195 3.94 21.64 7.90
N MET A 196 4.41 20.51 7.37
CA MET A 196 4.27 19.20 8.02
C MET A 196 5.14 19.15 9.29
N LYS A 197 4.48 19.23 10.45
CA LYS A 197 5.15 19.38 11.76
C LYS A 197 6.11 18.26 12.09
N HIS A 198 5.80 17.03 11.68
CA HIS A 198 6.57 15.85 12.05
C HIS A 198 7.47 15.32 10.94
N LEU A 199 7.42 15.93 9.74
CA LEU A 199 8.26 15.52 8.62
C LEU A 199 9.73 15.81 8.96
N LYS A 200 10.54 14.75 8.87
CA LYS A 200 11.99 14.77 9.09
C LYS A 200 12.78 14.46 7.83
N LYS A 201 12.18 13.70 6.90
CA LYS A 201 12.83 13.30 5.66
C LYS A 201 11.89 13.39 4.49
N LEU A 202 12.31 14.09 3.43
CA LEU A 202 11.62 14.14 2.15
C LEU A 202 12.55 13.62 1.06
N THR A 203 12.12 12.60 0.34
CA THR A 203 12.78 12.12 -0.87
C THR A 203 11.93 12.49 -2.07
N VAL A 204 12.47 13.32 -2.96
CA VAL A 204 11.77 13.72 -4.19
C VAL A 204 12.35 12.96 -5.36
N VAL A 205 11.51 12.16 -6.01
CA VAL A 205 11.85 11.46 -7.25
C VAL A 205 11.43 12.34 -8.42
N THR A 206 12.39 12.96 -9.09
CA THR A 206 12.13 13.90 -10.19
C THR A 206 13.33 14.00 -11.13
N ASN A 207 13.07 14.37 -12.39
CA ASN A 207 14.11 14.66 -13.38
C ASN A 207 14.48 16.14 -13.46
N GLN A 208 13.80 17.02 -12.71
CA GLN A 208 13.90 18.47 -12.89
C GLN A 208 14.00 19.22 -11.56
N ASN A 209 14.54 20.43 -11.62
CA ASN A 209 14.47 21.47 -10.59
C ASN A 209 14.99 21.08 -9.19
N SER A 210 15.88 20.08 -9.08
CA SER A 210 16.39 19.61 -7.79
C SER A 210 17.10 20.72 -6.99
N GLU A 211 17.92 21.55 -7.64
CA GLU A 211 18.61 22.67 -6.99
C GLU A 211 17.63 23.73 -6.46
N GLN A 212 16.60 24.08 -7.24
CA GLN A 212 15.57 25.03 -6.83
C GLN A 212 14.73 24.49 -5.67
N ILE A 213 14.34 23.22 -5.74
CA ILE A 213 13.61 22.52 -4.67
C ILE A 213 14.44 22.53 -3.38
N HIS A 214 15.72 22.17 -3.49
CA HIS A 214 16.65 22.16 -2.36
C HIS A 214 16.79 23.54 -1.73
N SER A 215 17.13 24.56 -2.53
CA SER A 215 17.27 25.93 -2.04
C SER A 215 16.00 26.44 -1.35
N THR A 216 14.82 26.11 -1.88
CA THR A 216 13.54 26.57 -1.33
C THR A 216 13.23 25.87 -0.01
N LEU A 217 13.29 24.54 0.03
CA LEU A 217 12.91 23.78 1.21
C LEU A 217 13.90 23.97 2.36
N SER A 218 15.21 23.99 2.08
CA SER A 218 16.23 24.22 3.11
C SER A 218 16.14 25.63 3.73
N SER A 219 15.62 26.62 2.98
CA SER A 219 15.34 27.96 3.53
C SER A 219 14.12 27.95 4.47
N LEU A 220 13.07 27.20 4.13
CA LEU A 220 11.84 27.12 4.92
C LEU A 220 11.97 26.20 6.15
N ARG A 221 12.65 25.06 6.01
CA ARG A 221 12.79 23.98 6.99
C ARG A 221 14.15 23.29 6.85
N PRO A 222 15.24 23.90 7.36
CA PRO A 222 16.58 23.34 7.28
C PRO A 222 16.76 22.05 8.09
N ASP A 223 15.81 21.71 8.97
CA ASP A 223 15.79 20.50 9.78
C ASP A 223 15.30 19.25 9.04
N ILE A 224 14.73 19.40 7.83
CA ILE A 224 14.28 18.30 6.99
C ILE A 224 15.46 17.78 6.15
N ASP A 225 15.78 16.48 6.29
CA ASP A 225 16.68 15.77 5.40
C ASP A 225 16.03 15.63 4.00
N LEU A 226 16.58 16.36 3.03
CA LEU A 226 16.08 16.37 1.66
C LEU A 226 17.02 15.57 0.75
N SER A 227 16.46 14.57 0.08
CA SER A 227 17.19 13.76 -0.89
C SER A 227 16.47 13.68 -2.22
N PHE A 228 17.24 13.46 -3.28
CA PHE A 228 16.71 13.36 -4.65
C PHE A 228 17.03 12.00 -5.24
N ARG A 229 16.08 11.47 -6.01
CA ARG A 229 16.30 10.28 -6.83
C ARG A 229 15.84 10.56 -8.25
N LYS A 230 16.47 9.89 -9.22
CA LYS A 230 15.98 9.89 -10.59
C LYS A 230 14.83 8.88 -10.70
N PRO A 231 13.74 9.19 -11.40
CA PRO A 231 12.75 8.21 -11.80
C PRO A 231 13.42 7.04 -12.54
N LEU A 232 12.91 5.83 -12.32
CA LEU A 232 13.27 4.71 -13.18
C LEU A 232 12.71 5.02 -14.58
N GLY A 233 13.57 4.99 -15.60
CA GLY A 233 13.10 5.10 -16.98
C GLY A 233 12.08 4.00 -17.25
N LYS A 234 11.03 4.29 -18.03
CA LYS A 234 10.12 3.26 -18.52
C LYS A 234 10.96 2.27 -19.33
N THR A 235 11.31 1.12 -18.76
CA THR A 235 11.68 -0.04 -19.56
C THR A 235 10.40 -0.44 -20.28
N THR A 236 10.34 -0.07 -21.56
CA THR A 236 9.31 -0.58 -22.46
C THR A 236 9.40 -2.11 -22.42
N PRO A 237 8.30 -2.84 -22.19
CA PRO A 237 8.31 -4.30 -22.25
C PRO A 237 8.76 -4.82 -23.62
#